data_AF-A0AA42LUV0-F1
#
_entry.id   AF-A0AA42LUV0-F1
#
_cell.length_a   1.000
_cell.length_b   1.000
_cell.length_c   1.000
_cell.angle_alpha   90.00
_cell.angle_beta   90.00
_cell.angle_gamma   90.00
#
_symmetry.space_group_name_H-M   'P 1'
#
loop_
_entity.id
_entity.type
_entity.pdbx_description
1 polymer ?
#
loop_
_entity_poly.entity_id
_entity_poly.type
_entity_poly.pdbx_seq_one_letter_code
_entity_poly.pdbx_strand_id
1 'polypeptide(L)' 'MLTAYDLKERRRAVVNAVANQRLEGLEPDARTVADLQRAAHGTLSVLDVINTLRARVAAGEFRSPSASE' A
#
# COMPACT_ATOMS: atom_id res chain seq x y z
N MET A 1 -9.67 -19.66 8.50
CA MET A 1 -9.38 -19.50 7.05
C MET A 1 -10.19 -18.32 6.55
N LEU A 2 -9.66 -17.55 5.59
CA LEU A 2 -10.43 -16.48 4.95
C LEU A 2 -11.43 -17.09 3.97
N THR A 3 -12.66 -16.61 4.01
CA THR A 3 -13.69 -16.98 3.04
C THR A 3 -13.54 -16.16 1.75
N ALA A 4 -14.19 -16.61 0.68
CA ALA A 4 -14.28 -15.83 -0.55
C ALA A 4 -14.95 -14.45 -0.32
N TYR A 5 -15.88 -14.36 0.63
CA TYR A 5 -16.49 -13.11 1.03
C TYR A 5 -15.47 -12.18 1.70
N ASP A 6 -14.67 -12.68 2.64
CA ASP A 6 -13.63 -11.88 3.31
C ASP A 6 -12.61 -11.32 2.32
N LEU A 7 -12.20 -12.13 1.34
CA LEU A 7 -11.27 -11.70 0.29
C LEU A 7 -11.87 -10.62 -0.61
N LYS A 8 -13.16 -10.75 -0.96
CA LYS A 8 -13.90 -9.73 -1.74
C LYS A 8 -14.00 -8.41 -0.97
N GLU A 9 -14.33 -8.48 0.32
CA GLU A 9 -14.45 -7.29 1.18
C GLU A 9 -13.10 -6.59 1.35
N ARG A 10 -12.02 -7.34 1.55
CA ARG A 10 -10.66 -6.80 1.60
C ARG A 10 -10.24 -6.12 0.30
N ARG A 11 -10.53 -6.75 -0.86
CA ARG A 11 -10.25 -6.16 -2.17
C ARG A 11 -11.00 -4.83 -2.34
N ARG A 12 -12.28 -4.78 -1.95
CA ARG A 12 -13.06 -3.55 -1.97
C ARG A 12 -12.45 -2.48 -1.06
N ALA A 13 -12.03 -2.84 0.15
CA ALA A 13 -11.41 -1.92 1.09
C ALA A 13 -10.11 -1.28 0.51
N VAL A 14 -9.24 -2.08 -0.10
CA VAL A 14 -8.00 -1.56 -0.73
C VAL A 14 -8.31 -0.64 -1.90
N VAL A 15 -9.24 -1.01 -2.79
CA VAL A 15 -9.65 -0.16 -3.93
C VAL A 15 -10.18 1.19 -3.42
N ASN A 16 -11.06 1.18 -2.43
CA ASN A 16 -11.63 2.40 -1.88
C ASN A 16 -10.56 3.26 -1.18
N ALA A 17 -9.66 2.66 -0.42
CA ALA A 17 -8.59 3.39 0.27
C ALA A 17 -7.67 4.11 -0.72
N VAL A 18 -7.27 3.45 -1.82
CA VAL A 18 -6.44 4.06 -2.87
C VAL A 18 -7.21 5.15 -3.60
N ALA A 19 -8.48 4.91 -3.93
CA ALA A 19 -9.34 5.92 -4.57
C ALA A 19 -9.48 7.18 -3.70
N ASN A 20 -9.67 7.03 -2.39
CA ASN A 20 -9.76 8.15 -1.47
C ASN A 20 -8.49 9.02 -1.50
N GLN A 21 -7.29 8.42 -1.53
CA GLN A 21 -6.06 9.21 -1.63
C GLN A 21 -5.99 10.00 -2.95
N ARG A 22 -6.38 9.38 -4.06
CA ARG A 22 -6.40 10.03 -5.38
C ARG A 22 -7.42 11.15 -5.48
N LEU A 23 -8.56 11.03 -4.81
CA LEU A 23 -9.55 12.11 -4.72
C LEU A 23 -8.98 13.35 -4.01
N GLU A 24 -8.05 13.15 -3.07
CA GLU A 24 -7.30 14.23 -2.41
C GLU A 24 -6.08 14.72 -3.23
N GLY A 25 -5.92 14.25 -4.48
CA GLY A 25 -4.78 14.61 -5.33
C GLY A 25 -3.46 13.93 -4.96
N LEU A 26 -3.50 12.92 -4.07
CA LEU A 26 -2.32 12.15 -3.69
C LEU A 26 -2.22 10.89 -4.54
N GLU A 27 -1.04 10.62 -5.10
CA GLU A 27 -0.75 9.32 -5.72
C GLU A 27 0.07 8.46 -4.74
N PRO A 28 -0.51 7.39 -4.17
CA PRO A 28 0.25 6.49 -3.31
C PRO A 28 1.34 5.77 -4.08
N ASP A 29 2.45 5.47 -3.41
CA ASP A 29 3.55 4.70 -3.99
C ASP A 29 3.07 3.36 -4.56
N ALA A 30 3.41 3.12 -5.83
CA ALA A 30 2.91 1.99 -6.61
C ALA A 30 3.29 0.63 -5.98
N ARG A 31 4.47 0.53 -5.37
CA ARG A 31 4.90 -0.70 -4.68
C ARG A 31 4.04 -0.97 -3.43
N THR A 32 3.73 0.07 -2.67
CA THR A 32 2.83 -0.02 -1.51
C THR A 32 1.41 -0.44 -1.91
N VAL A 33 0.90 0.08 -3.04
CA VAL A 33 -0.40 -0.34 -3.59
C VAL A 33 -0.38 -1.82 -3.98
N ALA A 34 0.69 -2.30 -4.62
CA ALA A 34 0.83 -3.71 -4.98
C ALA A 34 0.87 -4.63 -3.75
N ASP A 35 1.57 -4.23 -2.69
CA ASP A 35 1.61 -5.01 -1.44
C ASP A 35 0.26 -5.03 -0.71
N LEU A 36 -0.49 -3.91 -0.72
CA LEU A 36 -1.88 -3.89 -0.23
C LEU A 36 -2.79 -4.81 -1.05
N GLN A 37 -2.61 -4.88 -2.38
CA GLN A 37 -3.35 -5.83 -3.22
C GLN A 37 -3.00 -7.27 -2.82
N ARG A 38 -1.74 -7.60 -2.59
CA ARG A 38 -1.33 -8.93 -2.09
C ARG A 38 -1.95 -9.24 -0.73
N ALA A 39 -2.02 -8.25 0.16
CA ALA A 39 -2.70 -8.40 1.44
C ALA A 39 -4.22 -8.66 1.29
N ALA A 40 -4.87 -8.03 0.32
CA ALA A 40 -6.26 -8.30 -0.01
C ALA A 40 -6.50 -9.72 -0.55
N HIS A 41 -5.53 -10.29 -1.28
CA HIS A 41 -5.57 -11.69 -1.74
C HIS A 41 -5.16 -12.70 -0.65
N GLY A 42 -4.76 -12.23 0.53
CA GLY A 42 -4.34 -13.10 1.64
C GLY A 42 -2.93 -13.68 1.52
N THR A 43 -2.12 -13.20 0.57
CA THR A 43 -0.73 -13.65 0.38
C THR A 43 0.28 -12.83 1.20
N LEU A 44 -0.19 -11.78 1.85
CA LEU A 44 0.57 -10.91 2.76
C LEU A 44 -0.35 -10.45 3.90
N SER A 45 0.19 -10.11 5.08
CA SER A 45 -0.59 -9.41 6.10
C SER A 45 -0.44 -7.89 5.95
N VAL A 46 -1.39 -7.10 6.44
CA VAL A 46 -1.24 -5.63 6.44
C VAL A 46 -0.02 -5.19 7.27
N LEU A 47 0.32 -5.93 8.32
CA LEU A 47 1.53 -5.68 9.13
C LEU A 47 2.80 -5.84 8.31
N ASP A 48 2.87 -6.84 7.42
CA ASP A 48 4.01 -7.04 6.51
C ASP A 48 4.14 -5.86 5.52
N VAL A 49 3.02 -5.32 5.02
CA VAL A 49 3.02 -4.11 4.17
C VAL A 49 3.63 -2.93 4.93
N ILE A 50 3.18 -2.71 6.17
CA ILE A 50 3.66 -1.61 7.02
C ILE A 50 5.16 -1.76 7.29
N ASN A 51 5.61 -2.95 7.63
CA ASN A 51 7.03 -3.22 7.91
C ASN A 51 7.90 -3.01 6.67
N THR A 52 7.44 -3.46 5.50
CA THR A 52 8.11 -3.25 4.22
C THR A 52 8.21 -1.76 3.88
N LEU A 53 7.11 -1.02 4.02
CA LEU A 53 7.09 0.42 3.79
C LEU A 53 8.06 1.15 4.73
N ARG A 54 8.04 0.83 6.03
CA ARG A 54 8.96 1.42 7.02
C ARG A 54 10.43 1.17 6.67
N ALA A 55 10.77 -0.04 6.25
CA ALA A 55 12.13 -0.38 5.83
C ALA A 55 12.58 0.47 4.62
N ARG A 56 11.70 0.63 3.62
CA ARG A 56 11.98 1.46 2.43
C ARG A 56 12.14 2.95 2.77
N VAL A 57 11.33 3.46 3.69
CA VAL A 57 11.48 4.82 4.23
C VAL A 57 12.83 4.98 4.94
N ALA A 58 13.20 4.03 5.80
CA ALA A 58 14.49 4.05 6.51
C ALA A 58 15.68 3.96 5.54
N ALA A 59 15.54 3.21 4.45
CA ALA A 59 16.53 3.13 3.37
C ALA A 59 16.61 4.39 2.50
N GLY A 60 15.71 5.37 2.71
CA GLY A 60 15.70 6.64 1.99
C GLY A 60 15.07 6.58 0.60
N GLU A 61 14.34 5.52 0.26
CA GLU A 61 13.73 5.35 -1.08
C GLU A 61 12.74 6.45 -1.48
N PHE A 62 12.23 7.21 -0.51
CA PHE A 62 11.27 8.30 -0.71
C PHE A 62 11.89 9.69 -0.63
N ARG A 63 13.22 9.79 -0.49
CA ARG A 63 13.90 11.08 -0.50
C ARG A 63 13.98 11.56 -1.96
N SER A 64 13.43 12.74 -2.25
CA SER A 64 13.75 13.44 -3.49
C SER A 64 15.26 13.72 -3.53
N PRO A 65 15.91 13.70 -4.71
CA PRO A 65 17.24 14.29 -4.81
C PRO A 65 17.12 15.74 -4.32
N SER A 66 17.95 16.12 -3.35
CA SER A 66 18.05 17.51 -2.93
C SER A 66 18.29 18.33 -4.19
N ALA A 67 17.43 19.30 -4.47
CA ALA A 67 17.77 20.35 -5.42
C ALA A 67 19.04 21.01 -4.86
N SER A 68 20.19 20.65 -5.42
CA SER A 68 21.44 21.32 -5.08
C SER A 68 21.26 22.80 -5.42
N GLU A 69 21.38 23.66 -4.42
CA GLU A 69 21.52 25.12 -4.56
C GLU A 69 22.81 25.47 -5.32
#